data_AF-A0A1Y1Q490-F1
#
_entry.id   AF-A0A1Y1Q490-F1
#
_cell.length_a   1.000
_cell.length_b   1.000
_cell.length_c   1.000
_cell.angle_alpha   90.00
_cell.angle_beta   90.00
_cell.angle_gamma   90.00
#
_symmetry.space_group_name_H-M   'P 1'
#
loop_
_entity.id
_entity.type
_entity.pdbx_description
1 polymer ?
#
loop_
_entity_poly.entity_id
_entity_poly.type
_entity_poly.pdbx_seq_one_letter_code
_entity_poly.pdbx_strand_id
1 'polypeptide(L)'
;MANGKTMILVRPRGGQPYPDPTRSTYPWASLIKEQFEAQGWQVCDLGENLAITTQVESALQTVDSTIFVFYGHGSEDYMEGQNGEPLIHLDNVNLLTDKIVYTVACWTAKMLGKTAERFVRCYCGYDNKVILILDKFYLEKLGECVNVGLFEMLEGGTMEQARQRILMEYDRWIDYFTGEGNEGPSSVLFAEYLRHNRDALRLLGDTTAKF
;
A
#
# COMPACT_ATOMS: atom_id res chain seq x y z
N MET A 1 22.15 -1.02 17.72
CA MET A 1 21.56 -0.77 16.40
C MET A 1 20.14 -1.30 16.48
N ALA A 2 19.17 -0.40 16.38
CA ALA A 2 17.80 -0.64 16.83
C ALA A 2 17.08 -1.60 15.86
N ASN A 3 16.84 -2.83 16.34
CA ASN A 3 15.94 -3.81 15.74
C ASN A 3 14.48 -3.40 15.99
N GLY A 4 14.08 -2.21 15.54
CA GLY A 4 12.75 -1.69 15.81
C GLY A 4 11.69 -2.43 15.00
N LYS A 5 10.99 -3.40 15.61
CA LYS A 5 9.71 -3.90 15.10
C LYS A 5 8.65 -2.79 15.18
N THR A 6 8.82 -1.72 14.41
CA THR A 6 7.95 -0.56 14.40
C THR A 6 7.55 -0.22 12.97
N MET A 7 6.24 -0.10 12.76
CA MET A 7 5.63 0.35 11.50
C MET A 7 5.03 1.73 11.70
N ILE A 8 5.22 2.63 10.73
CA ILE A 8 4.37 3.80 10.55
C ILE A 8 3.29 3.42 9.54
N LEU A 9 2.02 3.51 9.95
CA LEU A 9 0.87 3.23 9.09
C LEU A 9 0.08 4.52 8.87
N VAL A 10 -0.05 4.94 7.62
CA VAL A 10 -0.83 6.13 7.24
C VAL A 10 -2.04 5.68 6.43
N ARG A 11 -3.23 6.06 6.91
CA ARG A 11 -4.51 5.62 6.32
C ARG A 11 -5.56 6.73 6.41
N PRO A 12 -5.60 7.67 5.46
CA PRO A 12 -6.72 8.58 5.32
C PRO A 12 -8.03 7.80 5.13
N ARG A 13 -9.13 8.30 5.67
CA ARG A 13 -10.46 7.66 5.53
C ARG A 13 -11.34 8.34 4.47
N GLY A 14 -10.74 9.25 3.73
CA GLY A 14 -11.36 9.95 2.61
C GLY A 14 -11.96 11.30 2.97
N GLY A 15 -12.29 12.03 1.91
CA GLY A 15 -12.88 13.37 1.92
C GLY A 15 -14.02 13.49 0.91
N GLN A 16 -14.24 14.69 0.39
CA GLN A 16 -15.12 14.92 -0.75
C GLN A 16 -14.33 14.75 -2.07
N PRO A 17 -14.97 14.32 -3.17
CA PRO A 17 -16.39 13.95 -3.30
C PRO A 17 -16.70 12.49 -2.90
N TYR A 18 -17.96 12.23 -2.57
CA TYR A 18 -18.48 10.90 -2.23
C TYR A 18 -19.08 10.16 -3.46
N PRO A 19 -18.88 8.84 -3.63
CA PRO A 19 -18.12 7.92 -2.78
C PRO A 19 -16.61 8.00 -3.00
N ASP A 20 -15.86 8.12 -1.91
CA ASP A 20 -14.40 8.15 -1.91
C ASP A 20 -13.85 6.72 -1.75
N PRO A 21 -13.07 6.20 -2.72
CA PRO A 21 -12.43 4.88 -2.66
C PRO A 21 -11.60 4.59 -1.42
N THR A 22 -11.03 5.61 -0.77
CA THR A 22 -10.21 5.43 0.44
C THR A 22 -11.02 4.88 1.63
N ARG A 23 -12.35 5.05 1.63
CA ARG A 23 -13.23 4.36 2.59
C ARG A 23 -13.18 2.85 2.46
N SER A 24 -12.92 2.34 1.26
CA SER A 24 -12.80 0.91 0.97
C SER A 24 -11.41 0.36 1.30
N THR A 25 -10.36 1.18 1.20
CA THR A 25 -8.98 0.75 1.52
C THR A 25 -8.67 0.85 3.03
N TYR A 26 -9.40 1.69 3.77
CA TYR A 26 -9.22 1.86 5.22
C TYR A 26 -9.38 0.56 6.03
N PRO A 27 -10.38 -0.31 5.79
CA PRO A 27 -10.46 -1.62 6.43
C PRO A 27 -9.29 -2.56 6.08
N TRP A 28 -8.74 -2.48 4.86
CA TRP A 28 -7.57 -3.29 4.49
C TRP A 28 -6.35 -2.88 5.32
N ALA A 29 -6.16 -1.58 5.55
CA ALA A 29 -5.12 -1.06 6.44
C ALA A 29 -5.35 -1.45 7.91
N SER A 30 -6.60 -1.50 8.38
CA SER A 30 -6.92 -2.01 9.73
C SER A 30 -6.44 -3.45 9.92
N LEU A 31 -6.69 -4.32 8.92
CA LEU A 31 -6.24 -5.71 8.97
C LEU A 31 -4.71 -5.81 9.06
N ILE A 32 -3.99 -5.00 8.28
CA ILE A 32 -2.51 -4.94 8.36
C ILE A 32 -2.06 -4.54 9.76
N LYS A 33 -2.66 -3.49 10.34
CA LYS A 33 -2.35 -3.08 11.71
C LYS A 33 -2.51 -4.23 12.70
N GLU A 34 -3.66 -4.90 12.68
CA GLU A 34 -3.96 -6.01 13.58
C GLU A 34 -2.95 -7.16 13.45
N GLN A 35 -2.53 -7.49 12.22
CA GLN A 35 -1.54 -8.54 11.98
C GLN A 35 -0.13 -8.16 12.45
N PHE A 36 0.29 -6.91 12.26
CA PHE A 36 1.56 -6.42 12.79
C PHE A 36 1.57 -6.45 14.32
N GLU A 37 0.53 -5.92 14.96
CA GLU A 37 0.39 -5.91 16.43
C GLU A 37 0.38 -7.34 16.99
N ALA A 38 -0.33 -8.27 16.34
CA ALA A 38 -0.35 -9.69 16.73
C ALA A 38 1.05 -10.36 16.66
N GLN A 39 1.94 -9.89 15.77
CA GLN A 39 3.32 -10.36 15.64
C GLN A 39 4.33 -9.60 16.53
N GLY A 40 3.81 -8.81 17.48
CA GLY A 40 4.58 -8.05 18.45
C GLY A 40 5.25 -6.80 17.88
N TRP A 41 4.74 -6.26 16.77
CA TRP A 41 5.17 -4.97 16.26
C TRP A 41 4.46 -3.82 16.96
N GLN A 42 5.17 -2.72 17.14
CA GLN A 42 4.57 -1.44 17.46
C GLN A 42 4.06 -0.77 16.18
N VAL A 43 2.85 -0.22 16.21
CA VAL A 43 2.26 0.48 15.06
C VAL A 43 1.99 1.93 15.45
N CYS A 44 2.73 2.86 14.84
CA CYS A 44 2.40 4.27 14.84
C CYS A 44 1.29 4.50 13.79
N ASP A 45 0.05 4.42 14.25
CA ASP A 45 -1.16 4.51 13.41
C ASP A 45 -1.61 5.97 13.24
N LEU A 46 -1.38 6.50 12.04
CA LEU A 46 -1.77 7.83 11.59
C LEU A 46 -3.01 7.73 10.69
N GLY A 47 -4.14 7.39 11.30
CA GLY A 47 -5.44 7.30 10.63
C GLY A 47 -6.26 8.59 10.69
N GLU A 48 -7.13 8.79 9.70
CA GLU A 48 -8.12 9.87 9.68
C GLU A 48 -7.48 11.26 9.91
N ASN A 49 -7.87 11.98 10.96
CA ASN A 49 -7.39 13.33 11.28
C ASN A 49 -5.89 13.39 11.63
N LEU A 50 -5.23 12.23 11.82
CA LEU A 50 -3.78 12.14 12.00
C LEU A 50 -3.03 11.91 10.68
N ALA A 51 -3.73 11.57 9.59
CA ALA A 51 -3.12 11.44 8.26
C ALA A 51 -2.94 12.82 7.61
N ILE A 52 -2.27 13.74 8.31
CA ILE A 52 -1.98 15.11 7.88
C ILE A 52 -0.45 15.35 7.89
N THR A 53 0.03 16.28 7.07
CA THR A 53 1.47 16.46 6.78
C THR A 53 2.29 16.62 8.05
N THR A 54 1.87 17.50 8.97
CA THR A 54 2.60 17.77 10.22
C THR A 54 2.76 16.55 11.12
N GLN A 55 1.75 15.68 11.20
CA GLN A 55 1.81 14.47 12.02
C GLN A 55 2.66 13.39 11.36
N VAL A 56 2.54 13.24 10.04
CA VAL A 56 3.33 12.28 9.26
C VAL A 56 4.81 12.64 9.26
N GLU A 57 5.16 13.91 9.03
CA GLU A 57 6.55 14.38 9.08
C GLU A 57 7.13 14.22 10.49
N SER A 58 6.38 14.60 11.53
CA SER A 58 6.79 14.42 12.92
C SER A 58 7.07 12.94 13.24
N ALA A 59 6.18 12.03 12.83
CA ALA A 59 6.38 10.60 13.04
C ALA A 59 7.61 10.08 12.27
N LEU A 60 7.81 10.47 11.02
CA LEU A 60 8.98 10.05 10.23
C LEU A 60 10.31 10.53 10.84
N GLN A 61 10.31 11.67 11.55
CA GLN A 61 11.49 12.22 12.21
C GLN A 61 11.75 11.65 13.61
N THR A 62 10.70 11.24 14.32
CA THR A 62 10.80 10.89 15.75
C THR A 62 10.60 9.42 16.05
N VAL A 63 9.93 8.68 15.16
CA VAL A 63 9.67 7.25 15.31
C VAL A 63 10.75 6.48 14.54
N ASP A 64 11.51 5.69 15.29
CA ASP A 64 12.45 4.72 14.74
C ASP A 64 11.68 3.52 14.17
N SER A 65 11.32 3.63 12.88
CA SER A 65 10.54 2.65 12.14
C SER A 65 11.30 2.03 10.98
N THR A 66 11.09 0.73 10.79
CA THR A 66 11.65 -0.05 9.67
C THR A 66 10.83 0.10 8.38
N ILE A 67 9.51 0.22 8.52
CA ILE A 67 8.58 0.27 7.40
C ILE A 67 7.60 1.44 7.52
N PHE A 68 7.35 2.07 6.38
CA PHE A 68 6.27 3.03 6.16
C PHE A 68 5.23 2.41 5.23
N VAL A 69 3.97 2.36 5.69
CA VAL A 69 2.85 1.77 4.96
C VAL A 69 1.78 2.83 4.71
N PHE A 70 1.30 2.93 3.48
CA PHE A 70 0.31 3.92 3.07
C PHE A 70 -0.84 3.29 2.28
N TYR A 71 -2.07 3.56 2.70
CA TYR A 71 -3.30 3.19 1.98
C TYR A 71 -4.11 4.45 1.74
N GLY A 72 -4.32 4.83 0.49
CA GLY A 72 -4.99 6.09 0.20
C GLY A 72 -5.00 6.47 -1.28
N HIS A 73 -5.30 7.73 -1.55
CA HIS A 73 -5.10 8.31 -2.88
C HIS A 73 -3.63 8.67 -3.11
N GLY A 74 -3.27 8.78 -4.38
CA GLY A 74 -1.94 9.19 -4.77
C GLY A 74 -1.96 9.81 -6.17
N SER A 75 -0.93 10.60 -6.42
CA SER A 75 -0.57 11.14 -7.72
C SER A 75 0.78 10.56 -8.15
N GLU A 76 1.26 10.97 -9.33
CA GLU A 76 2.58 10.57 -9.80
C GLU A 76 3.69 11.01 -8.84
N ASP A 77 3.50 12.15 -8.15
CA ASP A 77 4.50 12.91 -7.41
C ASP A 77 4.20 13.08 -5.90
N TYR A 78 3.03 12.64 -5.43
CA TYR A 78 2.69 12.69 -3.99
C TYR A 78 1.73 11.58 -3.51
N MET A 79 1.76 11.32 -2.20
CA MET A 79 0.74 10.56 -1.46
C MET A 79 -0.25 11.54 -0.83
N GLU A 80 -1.54 11.30 -1.01
CA GLU A 80 -2.59 12.22 -0.55
C GLU A 80 -3.02 11.92 0.88
N GLY A 81 -3.09 12.95 1.71
CA GLY A 81 -3.53 12.87 3.09
C GLY A 81 -5.01 13.11 3.27
N GLN A 82 -5.40 13.23 4.52
CA GLN A 82 -6.75 13.60 4.89
C GLN A 82 -7.09 14.96 4.28
N ASN A 83 -8.27 15.05 3.65
CA ASN A 83 -8.81 16.24 2.97
C ASN A 83 -8.09 16.66 1.67
N GLY A 84 -7.27 15.79 1.07
CA GLY A 84 -6.67 16.06 -0.24
C GLY A 84 -5.29 16.74 -0.20
N GLU A 85 -4.73 16.97 0.99
CA GLU A 85 -3.43 17.64 1.14
C GLU A 85 -2.27 16.65 0.91
N PRO A 86 -1.20 17.04 0.19
CA PRO A 86 -0.05 16.17 -0.02
C PRO A 86 0.71 15.90 1.29
N LEU A 87 0.97 14.62 1.60
CA LEU A 87 1.71 14.19 2.81
C LEU A 87 3.19 13.98 2.53
N ILE A 88 3.45 13.13 1.55
CA ILE A 88 4.79 12.81 1.07
C ILE A 88 4.82 13.18 -0.40
N HIS A 89 5.71 14.10 -0.76
CA HIS A 89 5.90 14.61 -2.10
C HIS A 89 7.40 14.74 -2.39
N LEU A 90 7.76 15.15 -3.60
CA LEU A 90 9.16 15.15 -4.06
C LEU A 90 10.11 15.95 -3.17
N ASP A 91 9.64 17.03 -2.53
CA ASP A 91 10.48 17.89 -1.70
C ASP A 91 10.77 17.33 -0.30
N ASN A 92 9.92 16.41 0.20
CA ASN A 92 10.08 15.80 1.53
C ASN A 92 10.24 14.28 1.50
N VAL A 93 10.35 13.66 0.31
CA VAL A 93 10.50 12.21 0.13
C VAL A 93 11.73 11.63 0.83
N ASN A 94 12.76 12.45 1.08
CA ASN A 94 13.94 12.10 1.85
C ASN A 94 13.62 11.76 3.32
N LEU A 95 12.45 12.13 3.84
CA LEU A 95 12.00 11.70 5.18
C LEU A 95 11.77 10.18 5.26
N LEU A 96 11.66 9.48 4.12
CA LEU A 96 11.55 8.02 4.05
C LEU A 96 12.90 7.31 4.06
N THR A 97 14.00 8.02 4.35
CA THR A 97 15.36 7.47 4.30
C THR A 97 15.49 6.18 5.12
N ASP A 98 16.12 5.17 4.51
CA ASP A 98 16.42 3.84 5.08
C ASP A 98 15.19 2.99 5.46
N LYS A 99 13.98 3.39 5.04
CA LYS A 99 12.76 2.62 5.29
C LYS A 99 12.43 1.70 4.11
N ILE A 100 11.71 0.62 4.41
CA ILE A 100 10.89 -0.06 3.41
C ILE A 100 9.59 0.74 3.25
N VAL A 101 9.15 0.96 2.02
CA VAL A 101 7.93 1.71 1.71
C VAL A 101 6.96 0.81 0.96
N TYR A 102 5.73 0.71 1.48
CA TYR A 102 4.66 -0.10 0.88
C TYR A 102 3.41 0.75 0.69
N THR A 103 2.96 0.92 -0.55
CA THR A 103 1.82 1.77 -0.87
C THR A 103 0.73 1.04 -1.63
N VAL A 104 -0.52 1.31 -1.25
CA VAL A 104 -1.72 0.98 -2.03
C VAL A 104 -2.36 2.31 -2.42
N ALA A 105 -1.83 2.90 -3.50
CA ALA A 105 -2.21 4.20 -4.00
C ALA A 105 -1.82 4.39 -5.47
N CYS A 106 -2.66 5.09 -6.23
CA CYS A 106 -2.49 5.31 -7.66
C CYS A 106 -1.19 6.06 -7.98
N TRP A 107 -0.49 5.64 -9.03
CA TRP A 107 0.68 6.29 -9.65
C TRP A 107 1.89 6.60 -8.76
N THR A 108 1.86 6.30 -7.47
CA THR A 108 2.91 6.67 -6.53
C THR A 108 4.27 6.07 -6.88
N ALA A 109 4.35 4.96 -7.63
CA ALA A 109 5.62 4.41 -8.11
C ALA A 109 6.16 5.06 -9.40
N LYS A 110 5.43 6.01 -10.01
CA LYS A 110 5.79 6.58 -11.32
C LYS A 110 6.87 7.67 -11.24
N MET A 111 6.67 8.70 -10.41
CA MET A 111 7.66 9.78 -10.20
C MET A 111 8.14 9.80 -8.74
N LEU A 112 7.23 9.75 -7.77
CA LEU A 112 7.55 9.74 -6.35
C LEU A 112 8.42 8.52 -5.98
N GLY A 113 8.00 7.31 -6.32
CA GLY A 113 8.75 6.08 -6.05
C GLY A 113 10.14 6.06 -6.70
N LYS A 114 10.25 6.52 -7.95
CA LYS A 114 11.57 6.64 -8.63
C LYS A 114 12.49 7.66 -7.96
N THR A 115 11.93 8.71 -7.38
CA THR A 115 12.69 9.69 -6.61
C THR A 115 13.06 9.11 -5.23
N ALA A 116 12.13 8.42 -4.60
CA ALA A 116 12.28 7.77 -3.30
C ALA A 116 13.36 6.67 -3.31
N GLU A 117 13.57 5.99 -4.44
CA GLU A 117 14.56 4.91 -4.61
C GLU A 117 15.98 5.30 -4.14
N ARG A 118 16.32 6.59 -4.16
CA ARG A 118 17.63 7.10 -3.69
C ARG A 118 17.76 7.19 -2.17
N PHE A 119 16.65 7.14 -1.45
CA PHE A 119 16.55 7.37 -0.01
C PHE A 119 16.09 6.10 0.72
N VAL A 120 15.13 5.38 0.16
CA VAL A 120 14.50 4.20 0.75
C VAL A 120 15.35 2.94 0.54
N ARG A 121 15.18 1.94 1.40
CA ARG A 121 15.73 0.60 1.14
C ARG A 121 15.04 -0.05 -0.05
N CYS A 122 13.71 -0.01 -0.04
CA CYS A 122 12.89 -0.54 -1.11
C CYS A 122 11.53 0.17 -1.15
N TYR A 123 10.95 0.31 -2.34
CA TYR A 123 9.65 0.92 -2.56
C TYR A 123 8.75 -0.02 -3.36
N CYS A 124 7.63 -0.42 -2.78
CA CYS A 124 6.56 -1.17 -3.42
C CYS A 124 5.33 -0.29 -3.57
N GLY A 125 4.84 -0.13 -4.80
CA GLY A 125 3.66 0.68 -5.10
C GLY A 125 3.20 0.51 -6.55
N TYR A 126 2.30 1.36 -7.02
CA TYR A 126 1.70 1.24 -8.36
C TYR A 126 2.13 2.39 -9.26
N ASP A 127 2.51 2.11 -10.51
CA ASP A 127 2.86 3.14 -11.51
C ASP A 127 1.67 3.57 -12.40
N ASN A 128 0.49 3.01 -12.13
CA ASN A 128 -0.78 3.35 -12.75
C ASN A 128 -1.90 3.45 -11.70
N LYS A 129 -3.15 3.64 -12.15
CA LYS A 129 -4.32 3.59 -11.28
C LYS A 129 -4.43 2.24 -10.59
N VAL A 130 -4.85 2.26 -9.34
CA VAL A 130 -5.43 1.09 -8.67
C VAL A 130 -6.94 1.16 -8.88
N ILE A 131 -7.47 0.30 -9.73
CA ILE A 131 -8.88 0.26 -10.11
C ILE A 131 -9.63 -0.70 -9.19
N LEU A 132 -10.81 -0.28 -8.72
CA LEU A 132 -11.64 -1.03 -7.78
C LEU A 132 -13.11 -0.97 -8.18
N ILE A 133 -13.84 -2.05 -7.91
CA ILE A 133 -15.30 -2.11 -8.01
C ILE A 133 -15.84 -1.92 -6.59
N LEU A 134 -16.72 -0.94 -6.40
CA LEU A 134 -17.28 -0.59 -5.08
C LEU A 134 -18.41 -1.53 -4.63
N ASP A 135 -18.18 -2.83 -4.80
CA ASP A 135 -19.00 -3.90 -4.26
C ASP A 135 -18.16 -4.70 -3.25
N LYS A 136 -18.80 -5.08 -2.14
CA LYS A 136 -18.10 -5.65 -1.00
C LYS A 136 -17.33 -6.92 -1.36
N PHE A 137 -17.92 -7.80 -2.17
CA PHE A 137 -17.32 -9.08 -2.52
C PHE A 137 -16.03 -8.88 -3.34
N TYR A 138 -16.06 -8.00 -4.34
CA TYR A 138 -14.87 -7.69 -5.14
C TYR A 138 -13.80 -6.91 -4.35
N LEU A 139 -14.20 -5.99 -3.47
CA LEU A 139 -13.27 -5.28 -2.59
C LEU A 139 -12.52 -6.22 -1.64
N GLU A 140 -13.19 -7.23 -1.08
CA GLU A 140 -12.53 -8.24 -0.26
C GLU A 140 -11.42 -8.94 -1.05
N LYS A 141 -11.66 -9.30 -2.32
CA LYS A 141 -10.69 -10.04 -3.13
C LYS A 141 -9.49 -9.20 -3.53
N LEU A 142 -9.72 -7.94 -3.90
CA LEU A 142 -8.62 -7.00 -4.12
C LEU A 142 -7.82 -6.75 -2.83
N GLY A 143 -8.51 -6.65 -1.68
CA GLY A 143 -7.89 -6.53 -0.36
C GLY A 143 -6.94 -7.69 -0.04
N GLU A 144 -7.33 -8.93 -0.37
CA GLU A 144 -6.47 -10.11 -0.26
C GLU A 144 -5.19 -9.94 -1.11
N CYS A 145 -5.31 -9.53 -2.38
CA CYS A 145 -4.15 -9.30 -3.26
C CYS A 145 -3.17 -8.26 -2.69
N VAL A 146 -3.67 -7.10 -2.27
CA VAL A 146 -2.79 -5.98 -1.88
C VAL A 146 -2.21 -6.12 -0.48
N ASN A 147 -2.74 -7.01 0.37
CA ASN A 147 -2.24 -7.20 1.74
C ASN A 147 -1.27 -8.38 1.86
N VAL A 148 -1.39 -9.41 1.01
CA VAL A 148 -0.63 -10.66 1.18
C VAL A 148 0.88 -10.48 1.17
N GLY A 149 1.40 -9.46 0.46
CA GLY A 149 2.84 -9.16 0.45
C GLY A 149 3.37 -8.74 1.81
N LEU A 150 2.61 -7.96 2.59
CA LEU A 150 3.01 -7.59 3.95
C LEU A 150 2.97 -8.80 4.90
N PHE A 151 2.09 -9.77 4.67
CA PHE A 151 2.08 -11.02 5.43
C PHE A 151 3.31 -11.88 5.13
N GLU A 152 3.69 -12.01 3.86
CA GLU A 152 4.95 -12.67 3.46
C GLU A 152 6.18 -12.05 4.15
N MET A 153 6.22 -10.71 4.24
CA MET A 153 7.30 -10.03 4.95
C MET A 153 7.30 -10.30 6.46
N LEU A 154 6.11 -10.34 7.10
CA LEU A 154 6.00 -10.66 8.53
C LEU A 154 6.49 -12.07 8.84
N GLU A 155 6.40 -12.99 7.88
CA GLU A 155 6.94 -14.35 7.94
C GLU A 155 8.46 -14.42 7.67
N GLY A 156 9.10 -13.28 7.42
CA GLY A 156 10.54 -13.16 7.19
C GLY A 156 10.96 -13.14 5.72
N GLY A 157 9.99 -13.07 4.80
CA GLY A 157 10.23 -12.92 3.37
C GLY A 157 10.87 -11.59 2.99
N THR A 158 11.55 -11.60 1.85
CA THR A 158 12.09 -10.39 1.19
C THR A 158 11.01 -9.64 0.42
N MET A 159 11.31 -8.41 0.02
CA MET A 159 10.42 -7.61 -0.84
C MET A 159 10.12 -8.27 -2.20
N GLU A 160 11.08 -8.97 -2.81
CA GLU A 160 10.78 -9.73 -4.03
C GLU A 160 9.84 -10.90 -3.75
N GLN A 161 10.01 -11.65 -2.65
CA GLN A 161 9.06 -12.71 -2.28
C GLN A 161 7.67 -12.13 -2.01
N ALA A 162 7.58 -11.00 -1.31
CA ALA A 162 6.33 -10.29 -1.10
C ALA A 162 5.66 -9.90 -2.43
N ARG A 163 6.43 -9.36 -3.38
CA ARG A 163 5.92 -9.05 -4.73
C ARG A 163 5.41 -10.29 -5.44
N GLN A 164 6.17 -11.39 -5.43
CA GLN A 164 5.73 -12.65 -6.04
C GLN A 164 4.44 -13.17 -5.41
N ARG A 165 4.32 -13.08 -4.08
CA ARG A 165 3.11 -13.48 -3.36
C ARG A 165 1.90 -12.65 -3.79
N ILE A 166 2.05 -11.33 -3.95
CA ILE A 166 1.01 -10.44 -4.47
C ILE A 166 0.61 -10.83 -5.90
N LEU A 167 1.59 -11.06 -6.78
CA LEU A 167 1.31 -11.45 -8.17
C LEU A 167 0.56 -12.79 -8.26
N MET A 168 0.98 -13.78 -7.49
CA MET A 168 0.30 -15.08 -7.41
C MET A 168 -1.15 -14.93 -6.92
N GLU A 169 -1.39 -14.04 -5.96
CA GLU A 169 -2.72 -13.80 -5.43
C GLU A 169 -3.62 -13.06 -6.44
N TYR A 170 -3.06 -12.11 -7.20
CA TYR A 170 -3.74 -11.54 -8.36
C TYR A 170 -4.08 -12.62 -9.40
N ASP A 171 -3.11 -13.45 -9.79
CA ASP A 171 -3.31 -14.50 -10.80
C ASP A 171 -4.38 -15.50 -10.35
N ARG A 172 -4.37 -15.89 -9.07
CA ARG A 172 -5.40 -16.76 -8.48
C ARG A 172 -6.81 -16.19 -8.67
N TRP A 173 -7.02 -14.92 -8.35
CA TRP A 173 -8.32 -14.29 -8.49
C TRP A 173 -8.70 -14.01 -9.96
N ILE A 174 -7.74 -13.64 -10.80
CA ILE A 174 -7.94 -13.49 -12.24
C ILE A 174 -8.43 -14.81 -12.84
N ASP A 175 -7.74 -15.91 -12.56
CA ASP A 175 -8.10 -17.24 -13.06
C ASP A 175 -9.48 -17.66 -12.58
N TYR A 176 -9.78 -17.48 -11.28
CA TYR A 176 -11.10 -17.74 -10.70
C TYR A 176 -12.22 -16.99 -11.44
N PHE A 177 -12.08 -15.67 -11.62
CA PHE A 177 -13.14 -14.84 -12.22
C PHE A 177 -13.29 -15.01 -13.73
N THR A 178 -12.26 -15.54 -14.41
CA THR A 178 -12.38 -15.97 -15.82
C THR A 178 -12.83 -17.41 -16.00
N GLY A 179 -12.81 -18.20 -14.93
CA GLY A 179 -13.15 -19.62 -14.90
C GLY A 179 -14.41 -19.89 -14.08
N GLU A 180 -14.25 -20.66 -13.01
CA GLU A 180 -15.35 -21.17 -12.18
C GLU A 180 -16.17 -20.09 -11.47
N GLY A 181 -15.56 -18.94 -11.16
CA GLY A 181 -16.19 -17.78 -10.52
C GLY A 181 -16.80 -16.79 -11.51
N ASN A 182 -16.89 -17.13 -12.79
CA ASN A 182 -17.50 -16.27 -13.79
C ASN A 182 -19.02 -16.33 -13.71
N GLU A 183 -19.62 -15.38 -13.01
CA GLU A 183 -21.07 -15.24 -12.84
C GLU A 183 -21.68 -14.23 -13.83
N GLY A 184 -20.88 -13.68 -14.75
CA GLY A 184 -21.31 -12.74 -15.77
C GLY A 184 -20.35 -11.57 -16.01
N PRO A 185 -20.82 -10.49 -16.67
CA PRO A 185 -19.97 -9.39 -17.10
C PRO A 185 -19.17 -8.71 -15.98
N SER A 186 -19.70 -8.66 -14.75
CA SER A 186 -19.01 -8.07 -13.60
C SER A 186 -17.77 -8.87 -13.19
N SER A 187 -17.83 -10.20 -13.20
CA SER A 187 -16.67 -11.07 -12.93
C SER A 187 -15.56 -10.85 -13.95
N VAL A 188 -15.93 -10.79 -15.24
CA VAL A 188 -14.98 -10.55 -16.34
C VAL A 188 -14.35 -9.16 -16.21
N LEU A 189 -15.14 -8.13 -15.96
CA LEU A 189 -14.62 -6.77 -15.74
C LEU A 189 -13.69 -6.70 -14.54
N PHE A 190 -14.03 -7.37 -13.45
CA PHE A 190 -13.18 -7.41 -12.27
C PHE A 190 -11.84 -8.11 -12.56
N ALA A 191 -11.84 -9.22 -13.29
CA ALA A 191 -10.60 -9.89 -13.72
C ALA A 191 -9.70 -8.96 -14.55
N GLU A 192 -10.28 -8.15 -15.44
CA GLU A 192 -9.52 -7.14 -16.20
C GLU A 192 -8.93 -6.05 -15.29
N TYR A 193 -9.67 -5.59 -14.28
CA TYR A 193 -9.14 -4.63 -13.30
C TYR A 193 -8.04 -5.24 -12.42
N LEU A 194 -8.16 -6.51 -12.04
CA LEU A 194 -7.08 -7.23 -11.35
C LEU A 194 -5.83 -7.34 -12.22
N ARG A 195 -5.96 -7.69 -13.50
CA ARG A 195 -4.84 -7.69 -14.47
C ARG A 195 -4.18 -6.32 -14.54
N HIS A 196 -4.97 -5.25 -14.66
CA HIS A 196 -4.47 -3.89 -14.68
C HIS A 196 -3.67 -3.54 -13.41
N ASN A 197 -4.22 -3.83 -12.23
CA ASN A 197 -3.57 -3.52 -10.95
C ASN A 197 -2.27 -4.33 -10.79
N ARG A 198 -2.31 -5.63 -11.08
CA ARG A 198 -1.14 -6.53 -11.06
C ARG A 198 -0.02 -5.99 -11.93
N ASP A 199 -0.34 -5.62 -13.17
CA ASP A 199 0.63 -5.15 -14.16
C ASP A 199 1.14 -3.73 -13.86
N ALA A 200 0.47 -2.99 -12.98
CA ALA A 200 0.90 -1.68 -12.49
C ALA A 200 1.81 -1.75 -11.24
N LEU A 201 1.90 -2.90 -10.56
CA LEU A 201 2.73 -3.06 -9.36
C LEU A 201 4.22 -2.96 -9.70
N ARG A 202 4.96 -2.15 -8.95
CA ARG A 202 6.39 -1.93 -9.11
C ARG A 202 7.12 -2.14 -7.79
N LEU A 203 8.34 -2.63 -7.93
CA LEU A 203 9.33 -2.72 -6.87
C LEU A 203 10.59 -1.97 -7.32
N LEU A 204 11.05 -1.03 -6.50
CA LEU A 204 12.20 -0.16 -6.78
C LEU A 204 13.20 -0.26 -5.60
N GLY A 205 14.49 -0.06 -5.85
CA GLY A 205 15.55 -0.19 -4.84
C GLY A 205 15.99 -1.63 -4.58
N ASP A 206 16.39 -1.93 -3.34
CA ASP A 206 16.89 -3.24 -2.92
C ASP A 206 15.75 -4.26 -2.74
N THR A 207 15.54 -5.07 -3.77
CA THR A 207 14.51 -6.14 -3.77
C THR A 207 14.76 -7.25 -2.74
N THR A 208 15.96 -7.33 -2.15
CA THR A 208 16.29 -8.28 -1.09
C THR A 208 16.00 -7.74 0.31
N ALA A 209 15.54 -6.49 0.42
CA ALA A 209 15.17 -5.87 1.68
C ALA A 209 14.10 -6.70 2.42
N LYS A 210 14.23 -6.73 3.74
CA LYS A 210 13.33 -7.37 4.70
C LYS A 210 13.35 -6.60 6.02
N PHE A 211 12.41 -6.90 6.91
CA PHE A 211 12.35 -6.32 8.25
C PHE A 211 13.64 -6.49 9.05
#